data_AF-T1A8M8-F1
#
_entry.id   AF-T1A8M8-F1
#
_cell.length_a   1.000
_cell.length_b   1.000
_cell.length_c   1.000
_cell.angle_alpha   90.00
_cell.angle_beta   90.00
_cell.angle_gamma   90.00
#
_symmetry.space_group_name_H-M   'P 1'
#
loop_
_entity.id
_entity.type
_entity.pdbx_description
1 polymer ?
#
loop_
_entity_poly.entity_id
_entity_poly.type
_entity_poly.pdbx_seq_one_letter_code
_entity_poly.pdbx_strand_id
1 'polypeptide(L)'
;MSSERGRPTSDAVVLYDTTLRDGMQGFGMQLSVEQKLRVAASLDTLGIPYVEAGWPGANPRDTAVFQRLLERPLPRARLAAFGSTCRPGATAGSDPGLGATLAAGTPVVTLVGKASLWQVETV
;
A
#
# COMPACT_ATOMS: atom_id res chain seq x y z
N MET A 1 7.83 -10.52 26.57
CA MET A 1 8.70 -9.37 26.28
C MET A 1 8.27 -8.73 24.96
N SER A 2 7.11 -8.07 24.97
CA SER A 2 6.52 -7.48 23.76
C SER A 2 7.20 -6.14 23.50
N SER A 3 7.99 -6.03 22.42
CA SER A 3 8.69 -4.79 22.10
C SER A 3 7.72 -3.75 21.56
N GLU A 4 7.49 -2.68 22.32
CA GLU A 4 7.02 -1.39 21.79
C GLU A 4 8.08 -0.84 20.84
N ARG A 5 8.10 -1.31 19.59
CA ARG A 5 9.01 -0.76 18.58
C ARG A 5 8.46 0.56 18.06
N GLY A 6 9.02 1.65 18.58
CA GLY A 6 9.18 2.93 17.88
C GLY A 6 7.88 3.68 17.60
N ARG A 7 7.08 3.98 18.63
CA ARG A 7 6.08 5.04 18.47
C ARG A 7 6.84 6.37 18.33
N PRO A 8 6.68 7.11 17.22
CA PRO A 8 7.38 8.38 17.05
C PRO A 8 6.97 9.30 18.20
N THR A 9 7.93 10.02 18.79
CA THR A 9 7.62 11.11 19.70
C THR A 9 6.82 12.18 18.94
N SER A 10 6.01 12.96 19.67
CA SER A 10 5.08 13.99 19.16
C SER A 10 5.61 14.86 17.99
N ASP A 11 6.92 15.04 17.87
CA ASP A 11 7.54 15.96 16.90
C ASP A 11 8.28 15.25 15.74
N ALA A 12 8.24 13.93 15.66
CA ALA A 12 8.96 13.18 14.63
C ALA A 12 8.12 13.03 13.35
N VAL A 13 8.62 13.59 12.23
CA VAL A 13 8.05 13.37 10.89
C VAL A 13 8.35 11.95 10.42
N VAL A 14 7.30 11.22 10.05
CA VAL A 14 7.39 9.84 9.54
C VAL A 14 7.14 9.85 8.05
N LEU A 15 8.06 9.27 7.28
CA LEU A 15 7.94 9.17 5.84
C LEU A 15 7.06 7.99 5.43
N TYR A 16 6.15 8.23 4.49
CA TYR A 16 5.33 7.22 3.84
C TYR A 16 5.54 7.34 2.34
N ASP A 17 6.25 6.37 1.74
CA ASP A 17 6.60 6.41 0.32
C ASP A 17 5.53 5.76 -0.55
N THR A 18 5.12 6.48 -1.61
CA THR A 18 4.12 6.06 -2.59
C THR A 18 4.72 5.82 -3.98
N THR A 19 6.05 5.71 -4.10
CA THR A 19 6.75 5.51 -5.38
C THR A 19 6.23 4.28 -6.12
N LEU A 20 5.97 3.20 -5.39
CA LEU A 20 5.47 1.92 -5.92
C LEU A 20 3.94 1.84 -6.06
N ARG A 21 3.23 2.95 -5.96
CA ARG A 21 1.81 3.03 -6.29
C ARG A 21 1.53 4.29 -7.09
N ASP A 22 1.52 5.43 -6.42
CA ASP A 22 1.12 6.71 -7.02
C ASP A 22 2.17 7.20 -8.01
N GLY A 23 3.45 7.03 -7.66
CA GLY A 23 4.58 7.35 -8.53
C GLY A 23 4.63 6.57 -9.85
N MET A 24 3.86 5.49 -10.00
CA MET A 24 3.78 4.71 -11.24
C MET A 24 2.52 4.96 -12.08
N GLN A 25 1.65 5.90 -11.70
CA GLN A 25 0.46 6.21 -12.50
C GLN A 25 0.76 6.99 -13.79
N GLY A 26 1.99 7.53 -13.93
CA GLY A 26 2.44 8.23 -15.12
C GLY A 26 2.61 7.33 -16.35
N PHE A 27 2.41 7.92 -17.54
CA PHE A 27 2.62 7.21 -18.82
C PHE A 27 4.06 6.67 -18.92
N GLY A 28 4.20 5.39 -19.29
CA GLY A 28 5.49 4.72 -19.42
C GLY A 28 6.07 4.14 -18.11
N MET A 29 5.45 4.38 -16.95
CA MET A 29 5.95 3.90 -15.65
C MET A 29 5.42 2.49 -15.30
N GLN A 30 5.69 1.53 -16.17
CA GLN A 30 5.29 0.13 -15.95
C GLN A 30 6.47 -0.74 -15.54
N LEU A 31 6.72 -0.82 -14.22
CA LEU A 31 7.73 -1.71 -13.68
C LEU A 31 7.25 -3.17 -13.70
N SER A 32 8.17 -4.08 -14.03
CA SER A 32 8.02 -5.52 -13.76
C SER A 32 8.01 -5.80 -12.26
N VAL A 33 7.56 -7.00 -11.86
CA VAL A 33 7.58 -7.44 -10.46
C VAL A 33 8.99 -7.31 -9.87
N GLU A 34 10.01 -7.81 -10.57
CA GLU A 34 11.41 -7.73 -10.14
C GLU A 34 11.92 -6.29 -10.00
N GLN A 35 11.52 -5.39 -10.92
CA GLN A 35 11.86 -3.97 -10.81
C GLN A 35 11.24 -3.34 -9.55
N LYS A 36 9.98 -3.66 -9.26
CA LYS A 36 9.30 -3.18 -8.04
C LYS A 36 9.97 -3.69 -6.77
N LEU A 37 10.35 -4.98 -6.73
CA LEU A 37 11.07 -5.56 -5.59
C LEU A 37 12.42 -4.88 -5.35
N ARG A 38 13.16 -4.55 -6.42
CA ARG A 38 14.41 -3.78 -6.30
C ARG A 38 14.18 -2.39 -5.72
N VAL A 39 13.16 -1.68 -6.20
CA VAL A 39 12.82 -0.35 -5.65
C VAL A 39 12.40 -0.44 -4.18
N ALA A 40 11.59 -1.43 -3.81
CA ALA A 40 11.19 -1.66 -2.41
C ALA A 40 12.40 -1.90 -1.50
N ALA A 41 13.36 -2.72 -1.94
CA ALA A 41 14.61 -2.95 -1.22
C ALA A 41 15.48 -1.70 -1.12
N SER A 42 15.53 -0.87 -2.16
CA SER A 42 16.22 0.41 -2.12
C SER A 42 15.57 1.38 -1.12
N LEU A 43 14.24 1.46 -1.08
CA LEU A 43 13.50 2.28 -0.11
C LEU A 43 13.76 1.82 1.33
N ASP A 44 13.79 0.51 1.58
CA ASP A 44 14.15 -0.05 2.88
C ASP A 44 15.60 0.29 3.28
N THR A 45 16.53 0.25 2.32
CA THR A 45 17.94 0.60 2.53
C THR A 45 18.10 2.09 2.85
N LEU A 46 17.29 2.95 2.24
CA LEU A 46 17.22 4.39 2.55
C LEU A 46 16.60 4.69 3.92
N GLY A 47 16.05 3.68 4.60
CA GLY A 47 15.45 3.83 5.93
C GLY A 47 14.01 4.37 5.89
N ILE A 48 13.31 4.24 4.76
CA ILE A 48 11.90 4.62 4.66
C ILE A 48 11.05 3.68 5.54
N PRO A 49 10.27 4.20 6.51
CA PRO A 49 9.58 3.36 7.46
C PRO A 49 8.29 2.73 6.90
N TYR A 50 7.67 3.33 5.88
CA TYR A 50 6.47 2.78 5.23
C TYR A 50 6.59 2.83 3.71
N VAL A 51 6.30 1.71 3.06
CA VAL A 51 6.33 1.57 1.59
C VAL A 51 4.96 1.11 1.11
N GLU A 52 4.27 1.94 0.33
CA GLU A 52 3.04 1.59 -0.36
C GLU A 52 3.36 0.86 -1.67
N ALA A 53 3.20 -0.46 -1.68
CA ALA A 53 3.69 -1.30 -2.78
C ALA A 53 2.66 -1.59 -3.90
N GLY A 54 1.46 -0.98 -3.82
CA GLY A 54 0.44 -1.06 -4.85
C GLY A 54 -0.96 -1.37 -4.32
N TRP A 55 -1.83 -1.79 -5.23
CA TRP A 55 -3.24 -2.10 -4.95
C TRP A 55 -3.52 -3.60 -5.20
N PRO A 56 -3.52 -4.44 -4.15
CA PRO A 56 -3.82 -5.86 -4.26
C PRO A 56 -5.20 -6.11 -4.89
N GLY A 57 -5.29 -7.09 -5.78
CA GLY A 57 -6.56 -7.46 -6.43
C GLY A 57 -6.99 -6.56 -7.59
N ALA A 58 -6.50 -5.31 -7.67
CA ALA A 58 -6.73 -4.43 -8.82
C ALA A 58 -5.70 -4.66 -9.93
N ASN A 59 -4.45 -4.95 -9.58
CA ASN A 59 -3.37 -5.20 -10.53
C ASN A 59 -2.68 -6.55 -10.22
N PRO A 60 -2.68 -7.53 -11.15
CA PRO A 60 -2.02 -8.83 -10.95
C PRO A 60 -0.54 -8.72 -10.59
N ARG A 61 0.17 -7.72 -11.15
CA ARG A 61 1.59 -7.48 -10.83
C ARG A 61 1.79 -7.04 -9.39
N ASP A 62 0.88 -6.21 -8.87
CA ASP A 62 0.95 -5.74 -7.48
C ASP A 62 0.70 -6.92 -6.53
N THR A 63 -0.33 -7.73 -6.83
CA THR A 63 -0.59 -8.97 -6.07
C THR A 63 0.65 -9.86 -6.00
N ALA A 64 1.38 -10.05 -7.10
CA ALA A 64 2.61 -10.83 -7.11
C ALA A 64 3.73 -10.18 -6.26
N VAL A 65 3.86 -8.85 -6.28
CA VAL A 65 4.81 -8.13 -5.41
C VAL A 65 4.48 -8.35 -3.94
N PHE A 66 3.20 -8.22 -3.53
CA PHE A 66 2.79 -8.47 -2.16
C PHE A 66 3.11 -9.91 -1.73
N GLN A 67 2.80 -10.91 -2.55
CA GLN A 67 3.16 -12.31 -2.26
C GLN A 67 4.67 -12.47 -2.00
N ARG A 68 5.52 -11.87 -2.83
CA ARG A 68 6.98 -11.96 -2.65
C ARG A 68 7.49 -11.21 -1.43
N LEU A 69 6.91 -10.05 -1.11
CA LEU A 69 7.30 -9.27 0.07
C LEU A 69 6.75 -9.87 1.38
N LEU A 70 5.72 -10.72 1.34
CA LEU A 70 5.31 -11.53 2.49
C LEU A 70 6.25 -12.71 2.71
N GLU A 71 6.66 -13.39 1.63
CA GLU A 71 7.63 -14.49 1.70
C GLU A 71 9.03 -14.01 2.11
N ARG A 72 9.41 -12.80 1.64
CA ARG A 72 10.69 -12.16 1.94
C ARG A 72 10.47 -10.72 2.39
N PRO A 73 10.11 -10.51 3.68
CA PRO A 73 9.84 -9.19 4.22
C PRO A 73 11.03 -8.23 4.14
N LEU A 74 10.70 -6.95 3.99
CA LEU A 74 11.67 -5.87 4.13
C LEU A 74 12.18 -5.84 5.60
N PRO A 75 13.51 -5.76 5.83
CA PRO A 75 14.05 -5.81 7.18
C PRO A 75 13.61 -4.66 8.11
N ARG A 76 13.30 -3.48 7.57
CA ARG A 76 13.00 -2.27 8.35
C ARG A 76 11.63 -1.69 8.03
N ALA A 77 11.31 -1.56 6.75
CA ALA A 77 10.11 -0.91 6.26
C ALA A 77 8.85 -1.75 6.51
N ARG A 78 7.76 -1.09 6.91
CA ARG A 78 6.43 -1.70 6.98
C ARG A 78 5.76 -1.57 5.62
N LEU A 79 5.32 -2.71 5.09
CA LEU A 79 4.58 -2.74 3.84
C LEU A 79 3.15 -2.21 4.05
N ALA A 80 2.70 -1.34 3.15
CA ALA A 80 1.33 -0.84 3.13
C ALA A 80 0.62 -1.29 1.85
N ALA A 81 -0.58 -1.85 2.00
CA ALA A 81 -1.48 -2.13 0.89
C ALA A 81 -2.49 -0.99 0.71
N PHE A 82 -2.66 -0.52 -0.52
CA PHE A 82 -3.64 0.49 -0.86
C PHE A 82 -4.98 -0.14 -1.25
N GLY A 83 -6.09 0.51 -0.90
CA GLY A 83 -7.43 0.11 -1.33
C GLY A 83 -8.45 1.24 -1.23
N SER A 84 -9.63 1.05 -1.83
CA SER A 84 -10.79 1.91 -1.61
C SER A 84 -11.63 1.42 -0.42
N THR A 85 -12.40 2.30 0.21
CA THR A 85 -13.31 1.94 1.32
C THR A 85 -14.34 0.87 0.95
N CYS A 86 -15.27 1.16 0.04
CA CYS A 86 -16.19 0.19 -0.56
C CYS A 86 -16.76 0.76 -1.86
N ARG A 87 -17.21 -0.11 -2.77
CA ARG A 87 -17.93 0.34 -3.96
C ARG A 87 -19.32 0.86 -3.60
N PRO A 88 -19.83 1.88 -4.33
CA PRO A 88 -21.22 2.29 -4.24
C PRO A 88 -22.17 1.09 -4.43
N GLY A 89 -23.17 0.96 -3.54
CA GLY A 89 -24.13 -0.14 -3.57
C GLY A 89 -23.64 -1.46 -2.97
N ALA A 90 -22.40 -1.56 -2.50
CA ALA A 90 -21.88 -2.71 -1.77
C ALA A 90 -21.71 -2.41 -0.27
N THR A 91 -21.72 -3.46 0.54
CA THR A 91 -21.27 -3.38 1.94
C THR A 91 -19.77 -3.63 2.03
N ALA A 92 -19.09 -3.10 3.06
CA ALA A 92 -17.67 -3.35 3.28
C ALA A 92 -17.33 -4.85 3.32
N GLY A 93 -18.18 -5.67 3.96
CA GLY A 93 -17.95 -7.12 4.05
C GLY A 93 -18.12 -7.88 2.74
N SER A 94 -18.87 -7.33 1.78
CA SER A 94 -19.12 -7.95 0.47
C SER A 94 -18.22 -7.40 -0.63
N ASP A 95 -17.42 -6.37 -0.36
CA ASP A 95 -16.62 -5.71 -1.39
C ASP A 95 -15.35 -6.54 -1.71
N PRO A 96 -15.21 -7.07 -2.94
CA PRO A 96 -14.08 -7.92 -3.28
C PRO A 96 -12.75 -7.14 -3.35
N GLY A 97 -12.80 -5.83 -3.62
CA GLY A 97 -11.61 -4.97 -3.65
C GLY A 97 -11.07 -4.74 -2.24
N LEU A 98 -11.94 -4.36 -1.30
CA LEU A 98 -11.58 -4.25 0.11
C LEU A 98 -11.12 -5.61 0.67
N GLY A 99 -11.83 -6.68 0.33
CA GLY A 99 -11.47 -8.04 0.70
C GLY A 99 -10.07 -8.42 0.22
N ALA A 100 -9.71 -8.09 -1.03
CA ALA A 100 -8.37 -8.34 -1.57
C ALA A 100 -7.29 -7.50 -0.87
N THR A 101 -7.56 -6.23 -0.55
CA THR A 101 -6.64 -5.39 0.21
C THR A 101 -6.38 -5.94 1.61
N LEU A 102 -7.42 -6.43 2.31
CA LEU A 102 -7.29 -7.07 3.62
C LEU A 102 -6.56 -8.43 3.53
N ALA A 103 -6.86 -9.23 2.50
CA ALA A 103 -6.24 -10.53 2.27
C ALA A 103 -4.74 -10.42 1.90
N ALA A 104 -4.26 -9.22 1.54
CA ALA A 104 -2.85 -8.98 1.28
C ALA A 104 -1.95 -9.14 2.52
N GLY A 105 -2.52 -9.28 3.73
CA GLY A 105 -1.77 -9.67 4.93
C GLY A 105 -0.69 -8.67 5.36
N THR A 106 -0.77 -7.42 4.89
CA THR A 106 0.22 -6.40 5.18
C THR A 106 0.00 -5.81 6.59
N PRO A 107 1.07 -5.35 7.26
CA PRO A 107 0.95 -4.75 8.59
C PRO A 107 0.26 -3.37 8.60
N VAL A 108 -0.01 -2.79 7.42
CA VAL A 108 -0.65 -1.49 7.25
C VAL A 108 -1.56 -1.55 6.03
N VAL A 109 -2.78 -1.04 6.17
CA VAL A 109 -3.72 -0.85 5.05
C VAL A 109 -4.06 0.64 4.95
N THR A 110 -3.91 1.20 3.75
CA THR A 110 -4.23 2.58 3.43
C THR A 110 -5.50 2.60 2.60
N LEU A 111 -6.57 3.19 3.15
CA LEU A 111 -7.87 3.29 2.48
C LEU A 111 -8.12 4.69 1.96
N VAL A 112 -8.67 4.78 0.75
CA VAL A 112 -9.16 6.03 0.17
C VAL A 112 -10.68 6.05 0.10
N GLY A 113 -11.26 7.19 0.46
CA GLY A 113 -12.64 7.57 0.21
C GLY A 113 -12.69 9.00 -0.32
N LYS A 114 -13.40 9.21 -1.42
CA LYS A 114 -13.60 10.57 -1.96
C LYS A 114 -14.55 11.32 -1.02
N ALA A 115 -14.18 12.53 -0.63
CA ALA A 115 -14.94 13.36 0.31
C ALA A 115 -15.18 14.79 -0.19
N SER A 116 -14.75 15.12 -1.42
CA SER A 116 -15.09 16.41 -2.01
C SER A 116 -16.57 16.44 -2.40
N LEU A 117 -17.24 17.57 -2.17
CA LEU A 117 -18.67 17.74 -2.50
C LEU A 117 -18.95 17.35 -3.95
N TRP A 118 -18.14 17.83 -4.89
CA TRP A 118 -18.28 17.52 -6.31
C TRP A 118 -18.25 16.02 -6.59
N GLN A 119 -17.29 15.27 -6.01
CA GLN A 119 -17.20 13.83 -6.23
C GLN A 119 -18.35 13.05 -5.58
N VAL A 120 -18.86 13.53 -4.45
CA VAL A 120 -19.95 12.85 -3.73
C VAL A 120 -21.29 13.08 -4.44
N GLU A 121 -21.48 14.25 -5.05
CA GLU A 121 -22.74 14.61 -5.71
C GLU A 121 -22.80 14.18 -7.18
N THR A 122 -21.65 14.00 -7.84
CA THR A 122 -21.60 13.88 -9.32
C THR A 122 -21.08 12.54 -9.84
N VAL A 123 -20.38 11.73 -9.03
CA VAL A 123 -19.67 10.50 -9.48
C VAL A 123 -20.27 9.24 -8.89
#